data_AF-A0AAD7P1R2-F1
#
_entry.id   AF-A0AAD7P1R2-F1
#
_cell.length_a   1.000
_cell.length_b   1.000
_cell.length_c   1.000
_cell.angle_alpha   90.00
_cell.angle_beta   90.00
_cell.angle_gamma   90.00
#
_symmetry.space_group_name_H-M   'P 1'
#
loop_
_entity.id
_entity.type
_entity.pdbx_description
1 polymer ?
#
loop_
_entity_poly.entity_id
_entity_poly.type
_entity_poly.pdbx_seq_one_letter_code
_entity_poly.pdbx_strand_id
1 'polypeptide(L)'
;WFALEKDQSDSPEALYYPRVFVWVPSKLLPNDFSFTCIFCGKGEMRESDWNSNPNARRVVDLDSCYYILSKRVKCRNSCHKSCTMYHDKILQQLPPGLRNQFPAFLTHRSGIDKNVMTLVRSTIAHGLTPNLWEHIFRELHVFGSLWTLINQFEQIRQMILTPTRHLHHVEGPLCSVVKSLHEYGHAPISLLWTDNVRADRQFVERVIPTLRVNV
;
A
#
# COMPACT_ATOMS: atom_id res chain seq x y z
N TRP A 1 4.95 -20.06 -13.54
CA TRP A 1 6.29 -19.47 -13.72
C TRP A 1 6.21 -18.07 -13.14
N PHE A 2 6.87 -17.80 -12.03
CA PHE A 2 6.96 -16.45 -11.47
C PHE A 2 8.23 -15.84 -12.04
N ALA A 3 8.08 -14.93 -13.00
CA ALA A 3 9.17 -14.04 -13.37
C ALA A 3 9.15 -12.89 -12.36
N LEU A 4 10.17 -12.82 -11.49
CA LEU A 4 10.47 -11.60 -10.78
C LEU A 4 10.91 -10.58 -11.83
N GLU A 5 10.01 -9.69 -12.22
CA GLU A 5 10.41 -8.49 -12.94
C GLU A 5 11.47 -7.80 -12.08
N LYS A 6 12.64 -7.60 -12.66
CA LYS A 6 13.77 -6.96 -11.99
C LYS A 6 13.39 -5.49 -11.83
N ASP A 7 12.83 -5.15 -10.67
CA ASP A 7 12.61 -3.76 -10.30
C ASP A 7 13.95 -3.03 -10.43
N GLN A 8 14.03 -2.03 -11.31
CA GLN A 8 15.27 -1.33 -11.67
C GLN A 8 15.77 -0.41 -10.55
N SER A 9 15.21 -0.53 -9.35
CA SER A 9 15.65 0.23 -8.18
C SER A 9 16.93 -0.43 -7.62
N ASP A 10 18.09 0.15 -7.94
CA ASP A 10 19.40 -0.29 -7.45
C ASP A 10 19.58 -0.09 -5.92
N SER A 11 18.57 0.43 -5.21
CA SER A 11 18.64 0.77 -3.79
C SER A 11 17.45 0.17 -3.02
N PRO A 12 17.67 -0.57 -1.91
CA PRO A 12 16.60 -1.10 -1.07
C PRO A 12 15.62 -0.03 -0.57
N GLU A 13 16.08 1.21 -0.41
CA GLU A 13 15.30 2.37 0.05
C GLU A 13 14.11 2.66 -0.86
N ALA A 14 14.22 2.36 -2.15
CA ALA A 14 13.14 2.58 -3.11
C ALA A 14 11.90 1.72 -2.82
N LEU A 15 12.08 0.53 -2.22
CA LEU A 15 10.98 -0.35 -1.79
C LEU A 15 10.19 0.24 -0.61
N TYR A 16 10.74 1.24 0.09
CA TYR A 16 10.07 1.89 1.22
C TYR A 16 9.31 3.16 0.81
N TYR A 17 9.49 3.64 -0.42
CA TYR A 17 8.75 4.82 -0.86
C TYR A 17 7.29 4.47 -1.13
N PRO A 18 6.35 5.28 -0.63
CA PRO A 18 4.95 5.04 -0.87
C PRO A 18 4.64 5.26 -2.36
N ARG A 19 3.69 4.48 -2.89
CA ARG A 19 3.11 4.77 -4.20
C ARG A 19 2.44 6.15 -4.16
N VAL A 20 2.75 6.99 -5.15
CA VAL A 20 2.22 8.35 -5.27
C VAL A 20 1.53 8.52 -6.62
N PHE A 21 0.29 9.01 -6.58
CA PHE A 21 -0.45 9.45 -7.75
C PHE A 21 -0.55 10.98 -7.76
N VAL A 22 0.09 11.63 -8.74
CA VAL A 22 0.08 13.08 -8.88
C VAL A 22 -1.08 13.52 -9.78
N TRP A 23 -2.06 14.21 -9.20
CA TRP A 23 -3.24 14.71 -9.91
C TRP A 23 -3.14 16.21 -10.19
N VAL A 24 -2.71 16.55 -11.41
CA VAL A 24 -2.68 17.94 -11.91
C VAL A 24 -3.23 17.98 -13.35
N PRO A 25 -4.54 17.74 -13.55
CA PRO A 25 -5.15 17.61 -14.88
C PRO A 25 -4.98 18.85 -15.78
N SER A 26 -4.75 20.03 -15.22
CA SER A 26 -4.45 21.26 -15.97
C SER A 26 -3.19 21.17 -16.84
N LYS A 27 -2.28 20.23 -16.57
CA LYS A 27 -1.12 19.96 -17.44
C LYS A 27 -1.43 19.07 -18.64
N LEU A 28 -2.58 18.42 -18.62
CA LEU A 28 -3.06 17.50 -19.67
C LEU A 28 -4.16 18.13 -20.52
N LEU A 29 -4.62 19.33 -20.15
CA LEU A 29 -5.69 20.06 -20.82
C LEU A 29 -5.10 21.07 -21.82
N PRO A 30 -5.84 21.41 -22.88
CA PRO A 30 -5.51 22.52 -23.76
C PRO A 30 -5.27 23.82 -23.00
N ASN A 31 -4.39 24.69 -23.51
CA ASN A 31 -4.01 25.94 -22.86
C ASN A 31 -5.16 26.94 -22.67
N ASP A 32 -6.20 26.83 -23.50
CA ASP A 32 -7.43 27.62 -23.46
C ASP A 32 -8.50 27.03 -22.53
N PHE A 33 -8.29 25.83 -21.99
CA PHE A 33 -9.21 25.23 -21.04
C PHE A 33 -9.20 26.00 -19.72
N SER A 34 -10.38 26.43 -19.29
CA SER A 34 -10.57 27.14 -18.03
C SER A 34 -11.64 26.47 -17.17
N PHE A 35 -11.38 26.38 -15.86
CA PHE A 35 -12.36 25.88 -14.91
C PHE A 35 -13.28 27.01 -14.44
N THR A 36 -14.59 26.80 -14.52
CA THR A 36 -15.59 27.68 -13.94
C THR A 36 -15.62 27.52 -12.41
N CYS A 37 -15.72 28.64 -11.71
CA CYS A 37 -15.74 28.65 -10.25
C CYS A 37 -16.96 27.93 -9.68
N ILE A 38 -16.70 26.86 -8.94
CA ILE A 38 -17.72 26.00 -8.33
C ILE A 38 -18.48 26.68 -7.18
N PHE A 39 -18.03 27.84 -6.72
CA PHE A 39 -18.61 28.57 -5.60
C PHE A 39 -19.51 29.73 -6.01
N CYS A 40 -19.17 30.44 -7.08
CA CYS A 40 -19.92 31.61 -7.55
C CYS A 40 -20.49 31.44 -8.98
N GLY A 41 -20.06 30.42 -9.73
CA GLY A 41 -20.48 30.17 -11.11
C GLY A 41 -19.97 31.17 -12.15
N LYS A 42 -19.31 32.25 -11.74
CA LYS A 42 -18.94 33.39 -12.61
C LYS A 42 -17.44 33.54 -12.85
N GLY A 43 -16.62 33.30 -11.83
CA GLY A 43 -15.17 33.50 -11.93
C GLY A 43 -14.43 32.31 -12.53
N GLU A 44 -13.21 32.54 -12.98
CA GLU A 44 -12.28 31.49 -13.41
C GLU A 44 -11.49 30.95 -12.21
N MET A 45 -11.29 29.63 -12.17
CA MET A 45 -10.45 28.93 -11.20
C MET A 45 -9.07 28.68 -11.81
N ARG A 46 -8.03 29.22 -11.17
CA ARG A 46 -6.63 29.04 -11.57
C ARG A 46 -5.90 28.17 -10.55
N GLU A 47 -4.88 27.45 -11.01
CA GLU A 47 -3.96 26.75 -10.12
C GLU A 47 -3.37 27.72 -9.08
N SER A 48 -3.26 27.26 -7.84
CA SER A 48 -2.58 27.92 -6.75
C SER A 48 -1.48 26.98 -6.24
N ASP A 49 -1.24 26.96 -4.94
CA ASP A 49 -0.21 26.16 -4.30
C ASP A 49 -0.59 24.68 -4.23
N TRP A 50 0.39 23.86 -3.86
CA TRP A 50 0.15 22.48 -3.48
C TRP A 50 -0.79 22.41 -2.27
N ASN A 51 -1.53 21.31 -2.16
CA ASN A 51 -2.27 21.06 -0.94
C ASN A 51 -1.31 21.02 0.25
N SER A 52 -1.68 21.71 1.33
CA SER A 52 -0.92 21.74 2.59
C SER A 52 -1.64 21.06 3.75
N ASN A 53 -2.95 20.82 3.62
CA ASN A 53 -3.75 20.15 4.64
C ASN A 53 -4.91 19.35 4.01
N PRO A 54 -4.76 18.03 3.84
CA PRO A 54 -3.51 17.28 3.96
C PRO A 54 -2.58 17.52 2.75
N ASN A 55 -1.26 17.36 2.92
CA ASN A 55 -0.27 17.44 1.83
C ASN A 55 -0.57 16.42 0.72
N ALA A 56 -0.90 15.20 1.15
CA ALA A 56 -1.29 14.10 0.29
C ALA A 56 -2.46 13.35 0.94
N ARG A 57 -3.37 12.85 0.12
CA ARG A 57 -4.52 12.08 0.60
C ARG A 57 -4.22 10.59 0.49
N ARG A 58 -4.26 9.89 1.62
CA ARG A 58 -4.12 8.42 1.64
C ARG A 58 -5.32 7.77 0.95
N VAL A 59 -5.06 6.78 0.12
CA VAL A 59 -6.05 5.94 -0.56
C VAL A 59 -5.75 4.49 -0.26
N VAL A 60 -6.78 3.77 0.16
CA VAL A 60 -6.75 2.32 0.42
C VAL A 60 -6.90 1.59 -0.92
N ASP A 61 -5.93 0.75 -1.25
CA ASP A 61 -5.97 -0.20 -2.36
C ASP A 61 -6.30 -1.61 -1.82
N LEU A 62 -6.11 -2.67 -2.60
CA LEU A 62 -6.44 -4.02 -2.16
C LEU A 62 -5.52 -4.51 -1.02
N ASP A 63 -4.21 -4.39 -1.24
CA ASP A 63 -3.14 -4.94 -0.37
C ASP A 63 -2.19 -3.86 0.19
N SER A 64 -2.45 -2.60 -0.12
CA SER A 64 -1.54 -1.50 0.17
C SER A 64 -2.24 -0.15 0.16
N CYS A 65 -1.56 0.90 0.63
CA CYS A 65 -2.04 2.27 0.49
C CYS A 65 -1.16 3.06 -0.47
N TYR A 66 -1.76 3.99 -1.22
CA TYR A 66 -1.05 4.99 -2.00
C TYR A 66 -1.53 6.40 -1.64
N TYR A 67 -0.82 7.41 -2.12
CA TYR A 67 -1.10 8.81 -1.80
C TYR A 67 -1.42 9.62 -3.04
N ILE A 68 -2.50 10.40 -2.99
CA ILE A 68 -2.81 11.38 -4.02
C ILE A 68 -2.23 12.73 -3.63
N LEU A 69 -1.31 13.23 -4.45
CA LEU A 69 -0.80 14.60 -4.37
C LEU A 69 -1.51 15.45 -5.43
N SER A 70 -1.92 16.66 -5.07
CA SER A 70 -2.68 17.53 -5.96
C SER A 70 -2.46 18.99 -5.57
N LYS A 71 -2.65 19.88 -6.54
CA LYS A 71 -2.72 21.32 -6.27
C LYS A 71 -4.12 21.76 -5.87
N ARG A 72 -4.17 22.98 -5.32
CA ARG A 72 -5.39 23.75 -5.12
C ARG A 72 -5.70 24.60 -6.35
N VAL A 73 -6.97 24.94 -6.48
CA VAL A 73 -7.46 25.94 -7.42
C VAL A 73 -8.16 27.06 -6.66
N LYS A 74 -7.94 28.30 -7.07
CA LYS A 74 -8.49 29.50 -6.45
C LYS A 74 -9.23 30.34 -7.47
N CYS A 75 -10.40 30.86 -7.10
CA CYS A 75 -11.15 31.78 -7.93
C CYS A 75 -10.43 33.13 -8.00
N ARG A 76 -10.09 33.61 -9.21
CA ARG A 76 -9.30 34.85 -9.35
C ARG A 76 -10.15 36.12 -9.31
N ASN A 77 -11.27 36.15 -10.03
CA ASN A 77 -11.94 37.39 -10.43
C ASN A 77 -13.33 37.60 -9.78
N SER A 78 -13.67 36.84 -8.72
CA SER A 78 -14.99 36.96 -8.11
C SER A 78 -14.99 36.71 -6.61
N CYS A 79 -14.94 35.46 -6.14
CA CYS A 79 -15.17 35.16 -4.72
C CYS A 79 -13.91 34.76 -3.93
N HIS A 80 -12.74 34.65 -4.58
CA HIS A 80 -11.44 34.29 -3.99
C HIS A 80 -11.36 32.97 -3.19
N LYS A 81 -12.44 32.19 -3.17
CA LYS A 81 -12.50 30.86 -2.55
C LYS A 81 -11.60 29.87 -3.29
N SER A 82 -11.06 28.91 -2.54
CA SER A 82 -10.20 27.85 -3.06
C SER A 82 -10.71 26.46 -2.70
N CYS A 83 -10.42 25.49 -3.55
CA CYS A 83 -10.67 24.07 -3.29
C CYS A 83 -9.53 23.23 -3.89
N THR A 84 -9.55 21.93 -3.64
CA THR A 84 -8.62 20.97 -4.24
C THR A 84 -9.00 20.71 -5.70
N MET A 85 -8.03 20.41 -6.57
CA MET A 85 -8.33 20.09 -7.98
C MET A 85 -9.15 18.80 -8.16
N TYR A 86 -9.08 17.87 -7.21
CA TYR A 86 -9.93 16.68 -7.22
C TYR A 86 -11.32 16.92 -6.60
N HIS A 87 -11.72 18.17 -6.33
CA HIS A 87 -13.07 18.45 -5.87
C HIS A 87 -14.09 17.96 -6.92
N ASP A 88 -15.16 17.30 -6.49
CA ASP A 88 -16.13 16.64 -7.38
C ASP A 88 -16.66 17.57 -8.49
N LYS A 89 -17.14 18.77 -8.13
CA LYS A 89 -17.54 19.82 -9.11
C LYS A 89 -16.44 20.31 -10.07
N ILE A 90 -15.16 20.14 -9.74
CA ILE A 90 -14.03 20.43 -10.66
C ILE A 90 -13.82 19.22 -11.58
N LEU A 91 -13.81 18.00 -11.03
CA LEU A 91 -13.73 16.76 -11.81
C LEU A 91 -14.86 16.68 -12.85
N GLN A 92 -16.06 17.12 -12.51
CA GLN A 92 -17.23 17.19 -13.39
C GLN A 92 -17.09 18.17 -14.57
N GLN A 93 -16.10 19.05 -14.56
CA GLN A 93 -15.81 19.93 -15.69
C GLN A 93 -14.77 19.32 -16.64
N LEU A 94 -14.03 18.30 -16.19
CA LEU A 94 -13.04 17.64 -17.03
C LEU A 94 -13.70 16.82 -18.15
N PRO A 95 -13.02 16.66 -19.30
CA PRO A 95 -13.41 15.68 -20.31
C PRO A 95 -13.65 14.30 -19.67
N PRO A 96 -14.69 13.54 -20.07
CA PRO A 96 -15.04 12.27 -19.43
C PRO A 96 -13.87 11.27 -19.35
N GLY A 97 -13.08 11.17 -20.42
CA GLY A 97 -11.90 10.29 -20.44
C GLY A 97 -10.89 10.63 -19.35
N LEU A 98 -10.57 11.93 -19.19
CA LEU A 98 -9.64 12.37 -18.15
C LEU A 98 -10.24 12.23 -16.75
N ARG A 99 -11.52 12.60 -16.57
CA ARG A 99 -12.24 12.40 -15.29
C ARG A 99 -12.19 10.95 -14.81
N ASN A 100 -12.34 10.00 -15.74
CA ASN A 100 -12.34 8.58 -15.43
C ASN A 100 -10.97 8.08 -14.96
N GLN A 101 -9.87 8.71 -15.40
CA GLN A 101 -8.51 8.39 -14.95
C GLN A 101 -8.23 8.78 -13.49
N PHE A 102 -9.07 9.63 -12.88
CA PHE A 102 -8.94 9.88 -11.44
C PHE A 102 -9.16 8.58 -10.67
N PRO A 103 -8.23 8.10 -9.83
CA PRO A 103 -8.19 6.68 -9.47
C PRO A 103 -9.03 6.31 -8.24
N ALA A 104 -9.53 7.30 -7.48
CA ALA A 104 -10.10 7.03 -6.16
C ALA A 104 -11.49 7.66 -5.95
N PHE A 105 -12.26 7.06 -5.05
CA PHE A 105 -13.37 7.72 -4.36
C PHE A 105 -12.85 8.31 -3.05
N LEU A 106 -13.04 9.61 -2.84
CA LEU A 106 -12.51 10.31 -1.67
C LEU A 106 -13.57 10.57 -0.61
N THR A 107 -13.22 10.37 0.65
CA THR A 107 -13.97 10.80 1.84
C THR A 107 -13.29 12.00 2.48
N HIS A 108 -13.83 12.52 3.59
CA HIS A 108 -13.24 13.65 4.29
C HIS A 108 -11.78 13.41 4.70
N ARG A 109 -11.43 12.21 5.20
CA ARG A 109 -10.10 11.89 5.75
C ARG A 109 -9.23 10.95 4.90
N SER A 110 -9.80 10.22 3.94
CA SER A 110 -9.08 9.20 3.15
C SER A 110 -9.71 9.05 1.75
N GLY A 111 -9.30 8.05 1.00
CA GLY A 111 -10.01 7.51 -0.15
C GLY A 111 -9.93 5.99 -0.23
N ILE A 112 -10.65 5.43 -1.19
CA ILE A 112 -10.57 4.03 -1.63
C ILE A 112 -10.38 4.01 -3.15
N ASP A 113 -9.55 3.09 -3.64
CA ASP A 113 -9.33 2.92 -5.07
C ASP A 113 -10.63 2.53 -5.80
N LYS A 114 -10.84 3.03 -7.02
CA LYS A 114 -12.04 2.75 -7.82
C LYS A 114 -12.17 1.26 -8.16
N ASN A 115 -11.06 0.57 -8.44
CA ASN A 115 -11.09 -0.85 -8.78
C ASN A 115 -11.47 -1.68 -7.56
N VAL A 116 -10.89 -1.33 -6.41
CA VAL A 116 -11.23 -1.95 -5.12
C VAL A 116 -12.69 -1.69 -4.77
N MET A 117 -13.18 -0.46 -4.91
CA MET A 117 -14.59 -0.16 -4.67
C MET A 117 -15.52 -0.92 -5.64
N THR A 118 -15.09 -1.15 -6.88
CA THR A 118 -15.86 -1.95 -7.84
C THR A 118 -15.97 -3.41 -7.38
N LEU A 119 -14.88 -3.99 -6.87
CA LEU A 119 -14.85 -5.32 -6.27
C LEU A 119 -15.72 -5.41 -5.00
N VAL A 120 -15.63 -4.41 -4.11
CA VAL A 120 -16.48 -4.33 -2.92
C VAL A 120 -17.96 -4.28 -3.30
N ARG A 121 -18.32 -3.46 -4.30
CA ARG A 121 -19.70 -3.35 -4.78
C ARG A 121 -20.20 -4.64 -5.42
N SER A 122 -19.38 -5.31 -6.23
CA SER A 122 -19.79 -6.55 -6.90
C SER A 122 -20.04 -7.67 -5.89
N THR A 123 -19.20 -7.80 -4.88
CA THR A 123 -19.36 -8.83 -3.85
C THR A 123 -20.50 -8.56 -2.88
N ILE A 124 -20.74 -7.30 -2.50
CA ILE A 124 -21.93 -6.92 -1.71
C ILE A 124 -23.22 -7.27 -2.47
N ALA A 125 -23.25 -7.06 -3.79
CA ALA A 125 -24.38 -7.47 -4.62
C ALA A 125 -24.64 -8.99 -4.61
N HIS A 126 -23.65 -9.80 -4.22
CA HIS A 126 -23.75 -11.26 -4.07
C HIS A 126 -23.85 -11.71 -2.60
N GLY A 127 -24.19 -10.80 -1.67
CA GLY A 127 -24.50 -11.14 -0.29
C GLY A 127 -23.33 -11.07 0.70
N LEU A 128 -22.14 -10.60 0.28
CA LEU A 128 -21.06 -10.30 1.23
C LEU A 128 -21.41 -9.06 2.06
N THR A 129 -21.07 -9.07 3.34
CA THR A 129 -21.33 -7.94 4.24
C THR A 129 -20.19 -6.92 4.19
N PRO A 130 -20.46 -5.62 4.37
CA PRO A 130 -19.41 -4.61 4.48
C PRO A 130 -18.42 -4.86 5.62
N ASN A 131 -18.87 -5.49 6.72
CA ASN A 131 -18.00 -5.83 7.86
C ASN A 131 -16.91 -6.84 7.47
N LEU A 132 -17.23 -7.80 6.59
CA LEU A 132 -16.23 -8.72 6.07
C LEU A 132 -15.11 -7.97 5.33
N TRP A 133 -15.46 -6.97 4.54
CA TRP A 133 -14.48 -6.12 3.85
C TRP A 133 -13.63 -5.29 4.81
N GLU A 134 -14.18 -4.87 5.95
CA GLU A 134 -13.38 -4.21 7.00
C GLU A 134 -12.29 -5.16 7.52
N HIS A 135 -12.64 -6.42 7.82
CA HIS A 135 -11.67 -7.43 8.27
C HIS A 135 -10.61 -7.70 7.20
N ILE A 136 -11.05 -7.92 5.94
CA ILE A 136 -10.15 -8.15 4.81
C ILE A 136 -9.18 -6.97 4.65
N PHE A 137 -9.67 -5.72 4.64
CA PHE A 137 -8.79 -4.57 4.50
C PHE A 137 -7.83 -4.45 5.68
N ARG A 138 -8.27 -4.69 6.92
CA ARG A 138 -7.37 -4.69 8.08
C ARG A 138 -6.27 -5.73 7.92
N GLU A 139 -6.61 -6.96 7.56
CA GLU A 139 -5.64 -8.04 7.42
C GLU A 139 -4.65 -7.77 6.27
N LEU A 140 -5.16 -7.39 5.10
CA LEU A 140 -4.34 -7.12 3.92
C LEU A 140 -3.40 -5.92 4.10
N HIS A 141 -3.77 -4.93 4.91
CA HIS A 141 -2.96 -3.73 5.15
C HIS A 141 -2.07 -3.83 6.39
N VAL A 142 -2.24 -4.85 7.23
CA VAL A 142 -1.42 -5.07 8.43
C VAL A 142 -0.20 -5.93 8.13
N PHE A 143 -0.28 -6.85 7.16
CA PHE A 143 0.77 -7.83 6.89
C PHE A 143 1.38 -7.65 5.50
N GLY A 144 2.60 -7.11 5.43
CA GLY A 144 3.35 -6.93 4.18
C GLY A 144 4.12 -8.17 3.70
N SER A 145 4.16 -9.25 4.49
CA SER A 145 4.76 -10.52 4.08
C SER A 145 4.23 -11.72 4.87
N LEU A 146 4.30 -12.91 4.27
CA LEU A 146 4.13 -14.19 4.95
C LEU A 146 5.51 -14.84 5.11
N TRP A 147 5.90 -15.14 6.34
CA TRP A 147 7.08 -15.97 6.62
C TRP A 147 6.63 -17.39 6.95
N THR A 148 7.22 -18.35 6.25
CA THR A 148 6.94 -19.78 6.41
C THR A 148 8.21 -20.54 6.72
N LEU A 149 8.18 -21.38 7.76
CA LEU A 149 9.22 -22.36 8.04
C LEU A 149 8.71 -23.75 7.68
N ILE A 150 9.43 -24.42 6.79
CA ILE A 150 9.15 -25.80 6.35
C ILE A 150 10.28 -26.74 6.79
N ASN A 151 9.95 -28.01 6.99
CA ASN A 151 10.95 -29.05 7.22
C ASN A 151 11.41 -29.71 5.89
N GLN A 152 12.28 -30.72 5.99
CA GLN A 152 12.77 -31.46 4.83
C GLN A 152 11.71 -32.28 4.08
N PHE A 153 10.51 -32.43 4.64
CA PHE A 153 9.38 -33.13 4.04
C PHE A 153 8.34 -32.15 3.46
N GLU A 154 8.72 -30.88 3.29
CA GLU A 154 7.84 -29.80 2.82
C GLU A 154 6.62 -29.54 3.73
N GLN A 155 6.67 -30.04 4.96
CA GLN A 155 5.62 -29.80 5.94
C GLN A 155 5.84 -28.45 6.61
N ILE A 156 4.78 -27.67 6.67
CA ILE A 156 4.76 -26.37 7.35
C ILE A 156 4.92 -26.59 8.86
N ARG A 157 6.01 -26.07 9.42
CA ARG A 157 6.31 -26.09 10.86
C ARG A 157 5.90 -24.81 11.56
N GLN A 158 5.88 -23.69 10.83
CA GLN A 158 5.39 -22.41 11.34
C GLN A 158 4.96 -21.50 10.18
N MET A 159 3.91 -20.71 10.41
CA MET A 159 3.53 -19.60 9.53
C MET A 159 3.26 -18.37 10.38
N ILE A 160 3.82 -17.23 9.99
CA ILE A 160 3.44 -15.95 10.56
C ILE A 160 3.27 -14.90 9.46
N LEU A 161 2.13 -14.22 9.53
CA LEU A 161 1.90 -12.99 8.78
C LEU A 161 2.68 -11.88 9.48
N THR A 162 3.65 -11.28 8.79
CA THR A 162 4.49 -10.22 9.33
C THR A 162 4.18 -8.88 8.67
N PRO A 163 4.21 -7.76 9.42
CA PRO A 163 4.03 -6.43 8.84
C PRO A 163 5.08 -6.07 7.80
N THR A 164 6.31 -6.58 7.98
CA THR A 164 7.43 -6.34 7.07
C THR A 164 8.27 -7.61 6.91
N ARG A 165 9.17 -7.61 5.92
CA ARG A 165 10.16 -8.67 5.70
C ARG A 165 11.31 -8.68 6.71
N HIS A 166 11.29 -7.83 7.75
CA HIS A 166 12.34 -7.81 8.75
C HIS A 166 12.28 -9.01 9.71
N LEU A 167 13.45 -9.59 9.99
CA LEU A 167 13.65 -10.75 10.87
C LEU A 167 13.18 -10.54 12.32
N HIS A 168 13.05 -9.30 12.79
CA HIS A 168 12.59 -9.03 14.16
C HIS A 168 11.16 -9.53 14.42
N HIS A 169 10.30 -9.56 13.40
CA HIS A 169 8.95 -10.13 13.51
C HIS A 169 8.95 -11.67 13.52
N VAL A 170 10.06 -12.28 13.08
CA VAL A 170 10.23 -13.73 12.92
C VAL A 170 10.89 -14.36 14.15
N GLU A 171 11.60 -13.59 14.97
CA GLU A 171 12.38 -14.08 16.11
C GLU A 171 11.56 -14.91 17.10
N GLY A 172 10.45 -14.36 17.60
CA GLY A 172 9.57 -15.05 18.55
C GLY A 172 9.05 -16.39 18.01
N PRO A 173 8.45 -16.42 16.81
CA PRO A 173 8.01 -17.65 16.15
C PRO A 173 9.13 -18.68 15.95
N LEU A 174 10.32 -18.25 15.53
CA LEU A 174 11.45 -19.17 15.30
C LEU A 174 11.96 -19.75 16.62
N CYS A 175 12.09 -18.92 17.68
CA CYS A 175 12.39 -19.39 19.03
C CYS A 175 11.37 -20.42 19.53
N SER A 176 10.08 -20.21 19.25
CA SER A 176 9.02 -21.15 19.63
C SER A 176 9.19 -22.51 18.95
N VAL A 177 9.63 -22.55 17.68
CA VAL A 177 9.90 -23.80 16.98
C VAL A 177 11.08 -24.53 17.62
N VAL A 178 12.19 -23.84 17.86
CA VAL A 178 13.38 -24.42 18.52
C VAL A 178 13.02 -25.00 19.88
N LYS A 179 12.26 -24.24 20.68
CA LYS A 179 11.77 -24.69 21.99
C LYS A 179 10.89 -25.94 21.87
N SER A 180 9.94 -25.95 20.94
CA SER A 180 9.04 -27.10 20.75
C SER A 180 9.81 -28.37 20.37
N LEU A 181 10.85 -28.28 19.52
CA LEU A 181 11.66 -29.44 19.15
C LEU A 181 12.33 -30.04 20.39
N HIS A 182 12.85 -29.20 21.28
CA HIS A 182 13.43 -29.65 22.53
C HIS A 182 12.39 -30.27 23.47
N GLU A 183 11.24 -29.62 23.66
CA GLU A 183 10.16 -30.08 24.55
C GLU A 183 9.56 -31.43 24.13
N TYR A 184 9.49 -31.69 22.82
CA TYR A 184 8.98 -32.95 22.28
C TYR A 184 10.07 -34.01 22.03
N GLY A 185 11.32 -33.77 22.44
CA GLY A 185 12.41 -34.74 22.30
C GLY A 185 12.86 -34.98 20.86
N HIS A 186 12.61 -34.03 19.94
CA HIS A 186 13.11 -34.09 18.58
C HIS A 186 14.58 -33.68 18.49
N ALA A 187 15.26 -34.14 17.44
CA ALA A 187 16.62 -33.71 17.13
C ALA A 187 16.64 -32.18 16.88
N PRO A 188 17.71 -31.49 17.32
CA PRO A 188 17.84 -30.06 17.09
C PRO A 188 18.06 -29.75 15.61
N ILE A 189 17.76 -28.52 15.22
CA ILE A 189 17.97 -28.04 13.84
C ILE A 189 19.48 -27.96 13.58
N SER A 190 19.96 -28.74 12.61
CA SER A 190 21.37 -28.76 12.20
C SER A 190 21.64 -28.07 10.86
N LEU A 191 20.59 -27.86 10.06
CA LEU A 191 20.66 -27.26 8.73
C LEU A 191 19.43 -26.38 8.49
N LEU A 192 19.63 -25.21 7.87
CA LEU A 192 18.57 -24.28 7.49
C LEU A 192 18.86 -23.68 6.12
N TRP A 193 17.86 -23.64 5.25
CA TRP A 193 17.92 -22.96 3.96
C TRP A 193 17.30 -21.56 4.06
N THR A 194 18.00 -20.57 3.53
CA THR A 194 17.51 -19.20 3.33
C THR A 194 18.01 -18.71 1.97
N ASP A 195 17.20 -17.88 1.31
CA ASP A 195 17.56 -17.21 0.06
C ASP A 195 18.55 -16.05 0.28
N ASN A 196 18.72 -15.57 1.52
CA ASN A 196 19.66 -14.51 1.87
C ASN A 196 20.57 -14.88 3.05
N VAL A 197 21.46 -15.85 2.82
CA VAL A 197 22.42 -16.34 3.83
C VAL A 197 23.23 -15.21 4.47
N ARG A 198 23.69 -14.22 3.69
CA ARG A 198 24.55 -13.13 4.23
C ARG A 198 23.83 -12.26 5.24
N ALA A 199 22.59 -11.87 4.96
CA ALA A 199 21.82 -11.01 5.85
C ALA A 199 21.30 -11.77 7.07
N ASP A 200 20.90 -13.02 6.88
CA ASP A 200 20.19 -13.78 7.90
C ASP A 200 21.14 -14.47 8.88
N ARG A 201 22.36 -14.84 8.45
CA ARG A 201 23.29 -15.70 9.21
C ARG A 201 23.41 -15.32 10.68
N GLN A 202 23.71 -14.06 10.98
CA GLN A 202 23.91 -13.61 12.35
C GLN A 202 22.64 -13.77 13.21
N PHE A 203 21.48 -13.51 12.62
CA PHE A 203 20.19 -13.69 13.27
C PHE A 203 19.87 -15.17 13.49
N VAL A 204 19.98 -16.02 12.46
CA VAL A 204 19.63 -17.44 12.57
C VAL A 204 20.58 -18.17 13.51
N GLU A 205 21.89 -17.91 13.44
CA GLU A 205 22.87 -18.51 14.35
C GLU A 205 22.73 -18.02 15.80
N ARG A 206 22.07 -16.88 16.03
CA ARG A 206 21.73 -16.41 17.38
C ARG A 206 20.53 -17.18 17.94
N VAL A 207 19.49 -17.38 17.12
CA VAL A 207 18.26 -18.07 17.53
C VAL A 207 18.44 -19.59 17.57
N ILE A 208 19.28 -20.14 16.69
CA ILE A 208 19.56 -21.57 16.53
C ILE A 208 21.07 -21.83 16.70
N PRO A 209 21.58 -21.92 17.94
CA PRO A 209 23.01 -22.06 18.21
C PRO A 209 23.65 -23.31 17.61
N THR A 210 22.87 -24.38 17.40
CA THR A 210 23.34 -25.65 16.83
C THR A 210 23.83 -25.51 15.39
N LEU A 211 23.44 -24.46 14.68
CA LEU A 211 23.97 -24.17 13.34
C LEU A 211 25.46 -23.81 13.35
N ARG A 212 26.02 -23.38 14.50
CA ARG A 212 27.46 -23.05 14.63
C ARG A 212 28.36 -24.27 14.80
N VAL A 213 27.77 -25.42 15.12
CA VAL A 213 28.51 -26.63 15.52
C VAL A 213 28.96 -27.46 14.30
N ASN A 214 28.42 -27.17 13.11
CA ASN A 214 28.62 -27.97 11.88
C ASN A 214 29.06 -27.14 10.67
N VAL A 215 29.91 -26.12 10.85
CA VAL A 215 30.54 -25.38 9.74
C VAL A 215 32.05 -25.44 9.85
#